data_AF-A0A935CAI0-F1
#
_entry.id   AF-A0A935CAI0-F1
#
_cell.length_a   1.000
_cell.length_b   1.000
_cell.length_c   1.000
_cell.angle_alpha   90.00
_cell.angle_beta   90.00
_cell.angle_gamma   90.00
#
_symmetry.space_group_name_H-M   'P 1'
#
loop_
_entity.id
_entity.type
_entity.pdbx_description
1 polymer ?
#
loop_
_entity_poly.entity_id
_entity_poly.type
_entity_poly.pdbx_seq_one_letter_code
_entity_poly.pdbx_strand_id
1 'polypeptide(L)'
;MLSQLVYVSKRKTNCTEEEIEKILDSCKKNNPPLDITGILLYSDTKFIQLVEGESKTIMSLYDKIKGDSRHENCIMISLSPIKEKTFPSWHMGSKKLKNGGVSYDTEISTEHQRIFTRIMEGKQEEGEKVLKTLQKFFLN
;
A
#
# COMPACT_ATOMS: atom_id res chain seq x y z
N MET A 1 -18.02 7.50 -4.13
CA MET A 1 -17.43 8.32 -3.03
C MET A 1 -15.91 8.17 -3.13
N LEU A 2 -15.13 9.26 -3.00
CA LEU A 2 -13.67 9.15 -2.98
C LEU A 2 -13.21 8.48 -1.69
N SER A 3 -12.32 7.51 -1.79
CA SER A 3 -11.89 6.69 -0.65
C SER A 3 -10.45 6.24 -0.80
N GLN A 4 -9.87 5.84 0.33
CA GLN A 4 -8.56 5.22 0.43
C GLN A 4 -8.71 3.83 1.06
N LEU A 5 -7.99 2.86 0.51
CA LEU A 5 -7.90 1.50 1.03
C LEU A 5 -6.44 1.17 1.27
N VAL A 6 -6.13 0.63 2.45
CA VAL A 6 -4.81 0.09 2.77
C VAL A 6 -4.92 -1.38 3.09
N TYR A 7 -4.01 -2.18 2.55
CA TYR A 7 -3.90 -3.60 2.90
C TYR A 7 -2.45 -4.01 3.13
N VAL A 8 -2.27 -5.10 3.88
CA VAL A 8 -1.01 -5.82 4.01
C VAL A 8 -1.17 -7.24 3.47
N SER A 9 -0.11 -7.82 2.94
CA SER A 9 -0.09 -9.23 2.56
C SER A 9 1.31 -9.82 2.63
N LYS A 10 1.41 -11.15 2.58
CA LYS A 10 2.67 -11.88 2.56
C LYS A 10 3.10 -12.12 1.11
N ARG A 11 4.28 -11.61 0.73
CA ARG A 11 4.91 -11.91 -0.56
C ARG A 11 5.28 -13.39 -0.60
N LYS A 12 4.95 -14.08 -1.69
CA LYS A 12 5.38 -15.46 -1.90
C LYS A 12 6.78 -15.50 -2.50
N THR A 13 7.49 -16.60 -2.27
CA THR A 13 8.87 -16.80 -2.73
C THR A 13 9.01 -16.82 -4.25
N ASN A 14 7.93 -17.15 -4.98
CA ASN A 14 7.89 -17.10 -6.44
C ASN A 14 7.71 -15.68 -7.02
N CYS A 15 7.37 -14.69 -6.18
CA CYS A 15 7.31 -13.30 -6.60
C CYS A 15 8.73 -12.72 -6.57
N THR A 16 9.43 -12.76 -7.71
CA THR A 16 10.78 -12.20 -7.88
C THR A 16 10.75 -10.67 -7.96
N GLU A 17 11.92 -10.02 -8.03
CA GLU A 17 11.95 -8.57 -8.29
C GLU A 17 11.38 -8.23 -9.67
N GLU A 18 11.58 -9.09 -10.67
CA GLU A 18 10.96 -8.95 -11.99
C GLU A 18 9.42 -9.00 -11.91
N GLU A 19 8.86 -9.87 -11.05
CA GLU A 19 7.41 -9.89 -10.81
C GLU A 19 6.90 -8.61 -10.15
N ILE A 20 7.73 -7.93 -9.34
CA ILE A 20 7.40 -6.61 -8.79
C ILE A 20 7.41 -5.55 -9.87
N GLU A 21 8.39 -5.56 -10.77
CA GLU A 21 8.41 -4.65 -11.94
C GLU A 21 7.13 -4.84 -12.78
N LYS A 22 6.71 -6.09 -13.02
CA LYS A 22 5.44 -6.39 -13.70
C LYS A 22 4.20 -5.89 -12.94
N ILE A 23 4.20 -5.93 -11.61
CA ILE A 23 3.14 -5.30 -10.79
C ILE A 23 3.11 -3.79 -11.07
N LEU A 24 4.26 -3.13 -10.98
CA LEU A 24 4.35 -1.68 -11.14
C LEU A 24 3.98 -1.22 -12.55
N ASP A 25 4.38 -1.96 -13.58
CA ASP A 25 4.00 -1.66 -14.96
C ASP A 25 2.51 -1.89 -15.22
N SER A 26 1.95 -2.94 -14.62
CA SER A 26 0.50 -3.16 -14.64
C SER A 26 -0.25 -2.01 -13.97
N CYS A 27 0.24 -1.49 -12.84
CA CYS A 27 -0.33 -0.32 -12.18
C CYS A 27 -0.23 0.93 -13.06
N LYS A 28 0.95 1.25 -13.60
CA LYS A 28 1.15 2.41 -14.50
C LYS A 28 0.22 2.37 -15.73
N LYS A 29 -0.07 1.17 -16.25
CA LYS A 29 -0.97 0.99 -17.39
C LYS A 29 -2.45 1.09 -17.00
N ASN A 30 -2.85 0.42 -15.92
CA ASN A 30 -4.27 0.19 -15.62
C ASN A 30 -4.87 1.22 -14.64
N ASN A 31 -4.05 1.86 -13.80
CA ASN A 31 -4.54 2.80 -12.79
C ASN A 31 -5.01 4.15 -13.36
N PRO A 32 -4.31 4.79 -14.33
CA PRO A 32 -4.74 6.08 -14.88
C PRO A 32 -6.17 6.11 -15.45
N PRO A 33 -6.61 5.16 -16.32
CA PRO A 33 -7.97 5.19 -16.87
C PRO A 33 -9.05 4.94 -15.82
N LEU A 34 -8.69 4.44 -14.64
CA LEU A 34 -9.60 4.21 -13.51
C LEU A 34 -9.54 5.32 -12.45
N ASP A 35 -8.73 6.36 -12.70
CA ASP A 35 -8.43 7.42 -11.73
C ASP A 35 -7.95 6.87 -10.38
N ILE A 36 -7.11 5.83 -10.42
CA ILE A 36 -6.50 5.22 -9.22
C ILE A 36 -5.09 5.77 -9.02
N THR A 37 -4.77 6.10 -7.77
CA THR A 37 -3.43 6.52 -7.34
C THR A 37 -3.02 5.79 -6.08
N GLY A 38 -1.74 5.90 -5.68
CA GLY A 38 -1.29 5.41 -4.39
C GLY A 38 0.18 4.97 -4.36
N ILE A 39 0.49 4.12 -3.39
CA ILE A 39 1.83 3.65 -3.09
C ILE A 39 1.88 2.14 -2.79
N LEU A 40 3.03 1.54 -3.07
CA LEU A 40 3.39 0.17 -2.76
C LEU A 40 4.71 0.14 -1.97
N LEU A 41 4.65 -0.28 -0.70
CA LEU A 41 5.83 -0.66 0.05
C LEU A 41 5.99 -2.18 -0.01
N TYR A 42 7.20 -2.65 -0.21
CA TYR A 42 7.46 -4.09 -0.33
C TYR A 42 8.78 -4.49 0.30
N SER A 43 8.85 -5.73 0.79
CA SER A 43 10.09 -6.38 1.23
C SER A 43 10.21 -7.75 0.58
N ASP A 44 11.15 -8.57 1.03
CA ASP A 44 11.26 -9.95 0.57
C ASP A 44 10.11 -10.84 1.10
N THR A 45 9.31 -10.35 2.06
CA THR A 45 8.28 -11.16 2.73
C THR A 45 6.91 -10.52 2.79
N LYS A 46 6.77 -9.21 2.53
CA LYS A 46 5.52 -8.46 2.74
C LYS A 46 5.27 -7.43 1.66
N PHE A 47 3.99 -7.16 1.41
CA PHE A 47 3.51 -5.98 0.69
C PHE A 47 2.62 -5.16 1.62
N ILE A 48 2.73 -3.83 1.56
CA ILE A 48 1.72 -2.87 1.99
C ILE A 48 1.36 -2.03 0.78
N GLN A 49 0.07 -1.96 0.45
CA GLN A 49 -0.39 -1.08 -0.62
C GLN A 49 -1.49 -0.17 -0.10
N LEU A 50 -1.39 1.08 -0.50
CA LEU A 50 -2.41 2.09 -0.34
C LEU A 50 -2.91 2.46 -1.73
N VAL A 51 -4.23 2.42 -1.93
CA VAL A 51 -4.89 2.85 -3.17
C VAL A 51 -5.96 3.90 -2.86
N GLU A 52 -6.07 4.90 -3.74
CA GLU A 52 -7.02 6.00 -3.64
C GLU A 52 -7.83 6.08 -4.92
N GLY A 53 -9.14 6.30 -4.80
CA GLY A 53 -10.03 6.38 -5.96
C GLY A 53 -11.50 6.26 -5.56
N GLU A 54 -12.37 6.07 -6.55
CA GLU A 54 -13.78 5.80 -6.29
C GLU A 54 -13.92 4.48 -5.51
N SER A 55 -14.70 4.50 -4.43
CA SER A 55 -14.84 3.38 -3.47
C SER A 55 -15.16 2.03 -4.13
N LYS A 56 -16.11 1.97 -5.06
CA LYS A 56 -16.46 0.72 -5.76
C LYS A 56 -15.32 0.27 -6.68
N THR A 57 -14.68 1.23 -7.35
CA THR A 57 -13.52 0.96 -8.22
C THR A 57 -12.36 0.36 -7.44
N ILE A 58 -11.95 0.96 -6.31
CA ILE A 58 -10.83 0.45 -5.50
C ILE A 58 -11.17 -0.86 -4.79
N MET A 59 -12.43 -1.07 -4.39
CA MET A 59 -12.88 -2.35 -3.84
C MET A 59 -12.84 -3.47 -4.89
N SER A 60 -13.27 -3.17 -6.13
CA SER A 60 -13.19 -4.12 -7.24
C SER A 60 -11.74 -4.46 -7.61
N LEU A 61 -10.83 -3.47 -7.52
CA LEU A 61 -9.39 -3.71 -7.67
C LEU A 61 -8.87 -4.58 -6.53
N TYR A 62 -9.25 -4.30 -5.28
CA TYR A 62 -8.85 -5.09 -4.12
C TYR A 62 -9.32 -6.55 -4.22
N ASP A 63 -10.51 -6.80 -4.74
CA ASP A 63 -11.00 -8.16 -4.99
C ASP A 63 -10.13 -8.93 -6.00
N LYS A 64 -9.67 -8.27 -7.06
CA LYS A 64 -8.71 -8.86 -8.01
C LYS A 64 -7.36 -9.12 -7.35
N ILE A 65 -6.87 -8.15 -6.58
CA ILE A 65 -5.60 -8.26 -5.86
C ILE A 65 -5.63 -9.47 -4.92
N LYS A 66 -6.69 -9.70 -4.14
CA LYS A 66 -6.79 -10.86 -3.24
C LYS A 66 -6.54 -12.22 -3.91
N GLY A 67 -6.86 -12.34 -5.20
CA GLY A 67 -6.67 -13.57 -5.98
C GLY A 67 -5.32 -13.70 -6.67
N ASP A 68 -4.43 -12.71 -6.53
CA ASP A 68 -3.15 -12.68 -7.23
C ASP A 68 -2.16 -13.72 -6.65
N SER A 69 -1.61 -14.56 -7.53
CA SER A 69 -0.75 -15.68 -7.12
C SER A 69 0.61 -15.27 -6.55
N ARG A 70 1.00 -14.00 -6.64
CA ARG A 70 2.29 -13.47 -6.18
C ARG A 70 2.33 -13.21 -4.67
N HIS A 71 1.19 -13.28 -3.99
CA HIS A 71 1.09 -13.06 -2.54
C HIS A 71 0.00 -13.94 -1.91
N GLU A 72 -0.10 -13.90 -0.59
CA GLU A 72 -1.12 -14.58 0.21
C GLU A 72 -1.45 -13.77 1.48
N ASN A 73 -2.47 -14.19 2.22
CA ASN A 73 -2.89 -13.57 3.48
C ASN A 73 -3.13 -12.05 3.33
N CYS A 74 -3.89 -11.68 2.30
CA CYS A 74 -4.25 -10.29 2.04
C CYS A 74 -5.28 -9.82 3.07
N ILE A 75 -4.87 -8.87 3.92
CA ILE A 75 -5.66 -8.34 5.02
C ILE A 75 -5.83 -6.85 4.79
N MET A 76 -7.07 -6.40 4.60
CA MET A 76 -7.42 -4.98 4.60
C MET A 76 -7.14 -4.42 5.99
N ILE A 77 -6.41 -3.31 6.08
CA ILE A 77 -6.08 -2.63 7.34
C ILE A 77 -7.05 -1.49 7.61
N SER A 78 -7.44 -0.78 6.55
CA SER A 78 -8.38 0.33 6.62
C SER A 78 -9.05 0.55 5.26
N LEU A 79 -10.29 1.03 5.33
CA LEU A 79 -11.03 1.63 4.22
C LEU A 79 -11.67 2.90 4.76
N SER A 80 -11.35 4.05 4.19
CA SER A 80 -11.79 5.34 4.73
C SER A 80 -12.17 6.34 3.63
N PRO A 81 -13.23 7.13 3.81
CA PRO A 81 -13.52 8.24 2.92
C PRO A 81 -12.42 9.30 3.04
N ILE A 82 -12.06 9.90 1.90
CA ILE A 82 -11.08 11.00 1.85
C ILE A 82 -11.67 12.18 1.08
N LYS A 83 -11.24 13.39 1.41
CA LYS A 83 -11.70 14.62 0.72
C LYS A 83 -10.92 14.85 -0.58
N GLU A 84 -9.64 14.49 -0.57
CA GLU A 84 -8.72 14.62 -1.69
C GLU A 84 -7.71 13.47 -1.67
N LYS A 85 -7.06 13.23 -2.81
CA LYS A 85 -6.00 12.22 -2.93
C LYS A 85 -4.72 12.72 -2.29
N THR A 86 -4.08 11.88 -1.50
CA THR A 86 -2.78 12.14 -0.89
C THR A 86 -1.66 12.05 -1.91
N PHE A 87 -1.79 11.14 -2.88
CA PHE A 87 -0.78 10.87 -3.90
C PHE A 87 -1.31 11.11 -5.33
N PRO A 88 -1.83 12.31 -5.66
CA PRO A 88 -2.64 12.54 -6.86
C PRO A 88 -1.92 12.27 -8.19
N SER A 89 -0.59 12.36 -8.23
CA SER A 89 0.21 12.14 -9.45
C SER A 89 0.90 10.77 -9.49
N TRP A 90 0.65 9.91 -8.51
CA TRP A 90 1.40 8.66 -8.35
C TRP A 90 0.53 7.49 -8.78
N HIS A 91 0.68 7.11 -10.04
CA HIS A 91 0.00 5.94 -10.60
C HIS A 91 0.50 4.60 -10.05
N MET A 92 1.52 4.63 -9.18
CA MET A 92 1.85 3.69 -8.10
C MET A 92 3.28 3.99 -7.66
N GLY A 93 3.49 4.86 -6.68
CA GLY A 93 4.83 5.08 -6.14
C GLY A 93 5.30 3.84 -5.40
N SER A 94 6.58 3.49 -5.48
CA SER A 94 7.07 2.24 -4.89
C SER A 94 8.31 2.42 -4.05
N LYS A 95 8.40 1.69 -2.94
CA LYS A 95 9.59 1.68 -2.10
C LYS A 95 9.89 0.29 -1.55
N LYS A 96 11.11 -0.18 -1.78
CA LYS A 96 11.62 -1.40 -1.14
C LYS A 96 12.05 -1.10 0.29
N LEU A 97 11.52 -1.86 1.24
CA LEU A 97 11.94 -1.90 2.64
C LEU A 97 13.16 -2.80 2.77
N LYS A 98 14.20 -2.34 3.47
CA LYS A 98 15.42 -3.13 3.69
C LYS A 98 15.18 -4.22 4.74
N ASN A 99 15.75 -5.40 4.54
CA ASN A 99 15.74 -6.45 5.56
C ASN A 99 16.61 -6.03 6.76
N GLY A 100 16.10 -6.20 7.99
CA GLY A 100 16.83 -5.89 9.22
C GLY A 100 16.60 -4.49 9.80
N GLY A 101 15.78 -3.66 9.17
CA GLY A 101 15.37 -2.37 9.72
C GLY A 101 14.41 -1.62 8.82
N VAL A 102 13.39 -1.01 9.41
CA VAL A 102 12.51 -0.08 8.70
C VAL A 102 13.26 1.24 8.53
N SER A 103 13.70 1.58 7.32
CA SER A 103 14.31 2.87 7.03
C SER A 103 13.23 3.88 6.68
N TYR A 104 12.97 4.80 7.60
CA TYR A 104 12.07 5.94 7.40
C TYR A 104 12.84 7.09 6.75
N ASP A 105 12.20 7.87 5.88
CA ASP A 105 12.86 9.02 5.23
C ASP A 105 12.91 10.25 6.14
N THR A 106 12.17 10.22 7.25
CA THR A 106 12.10 11.28 8.25
C THR A 106 12.31 10.73 9.65
N GLU A 107 12.49 11.61 10.64
CA GLU A 107 12.28 11.24 12.04
C GLU A 107 10.92 10.58 12.21
N ILE A 108 10.89 9.46 12.92
CA ILE A 108 9.67 8.74 13.22
C ILE A 108 9.42 8.78 14.72
N SER A 109 8.22 9.21 15.11
CA SER A 109 7.79 9.11 16.50
C SER A 109 7.55 7.65 16.89
N THR A 110 7.67 7.34 18.18
CA THR A 110 7.34 6.02 18.75
C THR A 110 5.92 5.58 18.38
N GLU A 111 5.00 6.53 18.20
CA GLU A 111 3.63 6.27 17.77
C GLU A 111 3.57 5.72 16.34
N HIS A 112 4.22 6.38 15.37
CA HIS A 112 4.21 5.92 13.99
C HIS A 112 4.92 4.56 13.83
N GLN A 113 5.97 4.29 14.62
CA GLN A 113 6.60 2.97 14.68
C GLN A 113 5.61 1.91 15.16
N ARG A 114 4.86 2.21 16.23
CA ARG A 114 3.84 1.31 16.77
C ARG A 114 2.73 1.02 15.75
N ILE A 115 2.24 2.06 15.07
CA ILE A 115 1.23 1.92 14.01
C ILE A 115 1.79 1.06 12.87
N PHE A 116 3.01 1.34 12.40
CA PHE A 116 3.63 0.57 11.33
C PHE A 116 3.77 -0.92 11.69
N THR A 117 4.20 -1.23 12.92
CA THR A 117 4.24 -2.62 13.42
C THR A 117 2.86 -3.27 13.39
N ARG A 118 1.81 -2.55 13.80
CA ARG A 118 0.43 -3.07 13.78
C ARG A 118 -0.08 -3.32 12.35
N ILE A 119 0.24 -2.44 11.41
CA ILE A 119 -0.02 -2.64 9.97
C ILE A 119 0.66 -3.94 9.49
N MET A 120 1.94 -4.13 9.81
CA MET A 120 2.72 -5.31 9.39
C MET A 120 2.18 -6.63 9.97
N GLU A 121 1.59 -6.56 11.16
CA GLU A 121 0.90 -7.64 11.85
C GLU A 121 -0.53 -7.90 11.33
N GLY A 122 -1.06 -7.08 10.42
CA GLY A 122 -2.42 -7.25 9.89
C GLY A 122 -3.51 -6.73 10.81
N LYS A 123 -3.18 -5.86 11.77
CA LYS A 123 -4.16 -5.30 12.72
C LYS A 123 -4.89 -4.12 12.09
N GLN A 124 -6.22 -4.10 12.22
CA GLN A 124 -7.04 -2.95 11.83
C GLN A 124 -6.57 -1.69 12.55
N GLU A 125 -6.54 -0.58 11.81
CA GLU A 125 -6.14 0.73 12.30
C GLU A 125 -6.98 1.84 11.68
N GLU A 126 -7.04 2.99 12.34
CA GLU A 126 -7.74 4.16 11.80
C GLU A 126 -7.06 4.66 10.53
N GLY A 127 -7.83 4.89 9.47
CA GLY A 127 -7.29 5.26 8.15
C GLY A 127 -6.38 6.48 8.17
N GLU A 128 -6.73 7.51 8.95
CA GLU A 128 -5.89 8.71 9.08
C GLU A 128 -4.53 8.42 9.72
N LYS A 129 -4.49 7.56 10.75
CA LYS A 129 -3.25 7.14 11.41
C LYS A 129 -2.37 6.32 10.47
N VAL A 130 -2.98 5.38 9.75
CA VAL A 130 -2.30 4.57 8.73
C VAL A 130 -1.71 5.46 7.64
N LEU A 131 -2.49 6.41 7.11
CA LEU A 131 -2.06 7.35 6.10
C LEU A 131 -0.84 8.16 6.57
N LYS A 132 -0.94 8.82 7.73
CA LYS A 132 0.16 9.63 8.29
C LYS A 132 1.43 8.81 8.50
N THR A 133 1.31 7.56 8.96
CA THR A 133 2.45 6.64 9.07
C THR A 133 3.06 6.32 7.71
N LEU A 134 2.26 5.98 6.70
CA LEU A 134 2.78 5.60 5.38
C LEU A 134 3.40 6.78 4.62
N GLN A 135 2.91 8.01 4.84
CA GLN A 135 3.52 9.22 4.26
C GLN A 135 4.98 9.39 4.68
N LYS A 136 5.38 8.95 5.88
CA LYS A 136 6.78 9.04 6.38
C LYS A 136 7.80 8.25 5.56
N PHE A 137 7.34 7.43 4.62
CA PHE A 137 8.18 6.68 3.70
C PHE A 137 8.38 7.35 2.34
N PHE A 138 7.67 8.44 2.05
CA PHE A 138 7.60 9.02 0.71
C PHE A 138 7.56 10.56 0.68
N LEU A 139 7.11 11.20 1.75
CA LEU A 139 6.91 12.64 1.85
C LEU A 139 7.70 13.17 3.06
N ASN A 140 8.50 14.22 2.81
CA ASN A 140 9.22 14.97 3.85
C ASN A 140 8.31 16.02 4.49
#